data_AF-M4E476-F1
#
_entry.id   AF-M4E476-F1
#
_cell.length_a   1.000
_cell.length_b   1.000
_cell.length_c   1.000
_cell.angle_alpha   90.00
_cell.angle_beta   90.00
_cell.angle_gamma   90.00
#
_symmetry.space_group_name_H-M   'P 1'
#
loop_
_entity.id
_entity.type
_entity.pdbx_description
1 polymer ?
#
loop_
_entity_poly.entity_id
_entity_poly.type
_entity_poly.pdbx_seq_one_letter_code
_entity_poly.pdbx_strand_id
1 'polypeptide(L)'
;MEEKHVPYDMKLVDLINKPEWFLKISPEGKVPLVKFNEKWVLDSNVITQSLEEKYPEPPLTTPPEKASVGSKIFSTFIGFLKSKDQGDGTEQALLNELSTFNDYLKENGPFINGEKISAVDLSLGPKLHHMKIALGHYKDWSVPDSLSFLKSYMENVFSRESFSKTQAQAEDVIAGWRPKVMA
;
A
#
# COMPACT_ATOMS: atom_id res chain seq x y z
N MET A 1 9.48 -9.44 1.28
CA MET A 1 10.79 -9.76 1.88
C MET A 1 10.60 -10.11 3.35
N GLU A 2 10.21 -9.17 4.21
CA GLU A 2 9.99 -9.39 5.66
C GLU A 2 9.08 -10.60 5.97
N GLU A 3 7.85 -10.64 5.46
CA GLU A 3 6.92 -11.78 5.71
C GLU A 3 7.45 -13.14 5.24
N LYS A 4 8.37 -13.13 4.27
CA LYS A 4 9.03 -14.35 3.77
C LYS A 4 10.36 -14.65 4.45
N HIS A 5 10.78 -13.82 5.40
CA HIS A 5 12.07 -13.93 6.08
C HIS A 5 13.26 -14.03 5.12
N VAL A 6 13.14 -13.40 3.94
CA VAL A 6 14.19 -13.39 2.92
C VAL A 6 15.18 -12.28 3.27
N PRO A 7 16.47 -12.56 3.51
CA PRO A 7 17.48 -11.53 3.74
C PRO A 7 17.64 -10.63 2.51
N TYR A 8 17.78 -9.33 2.72
CA TYR A 8 17.95 -8.36 1.65
C TYR A 8 18.85 -7.19 2.09
N ASP A 9 19.46 -6.54 1.10
CA ASP A 9 20.19 -5.29 1.27
C ASP A 9 19.36 -4.15 0.67
N MET A 10 18.86 -3.25 1.52
CA MET A 10 18.04 -2.13 1.09
C MET A 10 18.93 -0.97 0.63
N LYS A 11 18.72 -0.53 -0.62
CA LYS A 11 19.34 0.69 -1.16
C LYS A 11 18.30 1.79 -1.27
N LEU A 12 18.48 2.87 -0.51
CA LEU A 12 17.68 4.08 -0.62
C LEU A 12 18.15 4.91 -1.82
N VAL A 13 17.20 5.43 -2.58
CA VAL A 13 17.44 6.25 -3.77
C VAL A 13 16.68 7.56 -3.61
N ASP A 14 17.39 8.68 -3.64
CA ASP A 14 16.78 10.00 -3.76
C ASP A 14 16.21 10.16 -5.18
N LEU A 15 14.88 10.31 -5.30
CA LEU A 15 14.21 10.46 -6.59
C LEU A 15 14.31 11.88 -7.17
N ILE A 16 14.69 12.86 -6.37
CA ILE A 16 15.02 14.23 -6.81
C ILE A 16 16.44 14.22 -7.39
N ASN A 17 17.40 13.69 -6.64
CA ASN A 17 18.81 13.60 -7.04
C ASN A 17 19.24 12.15 -7.32
N LYS A 18 18.73 11.59 -8.42
CA LYS A 18 18.95 10.18 -8.77
C LYS A 18 20.45 9.89 -9.01
N PRO A 19 21.07 8.93 -8.31
CA PRO A 19 22.48 8.63 -8.47
C PRO A 19 22.77 7.89 -9.79
N GLU A 20 23.97 8.10 -10.34
CA GLU A 20 24.35 7.55 -11.66
C GLU A 20 24.27 6.02 -11.71
N TRP A 21 24.69 5.33 -10.64
CA TRP A 21 24.62 3.87 -10.56
C TRP A 21 23.18 3.35 -10.69
N PHE A 22 22.20 4.10 -10.17
CA PHE A 22 20.79 3.73 -10.24
C PHE A 22 20.24 3.93 -11.66
N LEU A 23 20.58 5.05 -12.31
CA LEU A 23 20.14 5.32 -13.68
C LEU A 23 20.73 4.35 -14.70
N LYS A 24 21.92 3.80 -14.45
CA LYS A 24 22.49 2.69 -15.25
C LYS A 24 21.66 1.41 -15.18
N ILE A 25 20.96 1.19 -14.07
CA ILE A 25 20.11 0.02 -13.84
C ILE A 25 18.66 0.28 -14.30
N SER A 26 18.13 1.45 -13.96
CA SER A 26 16.77 1.92 -14.29
C SER A 26 16.87 3.24 -15.02
N PRO A 27 17.05 3.23 -16.37
CA PRO A 27 17.15 4.47 -17.16
C PRO A 27 15.92 5.39 -17.02
N GLU A 28 14.74 4.80 -16.80
CA GLU A 28 13.50 5.53 -16.52
C GLU A 28 13.44 6.09 -15.08
N GLY A 29 14.36 5.70 -14.21
CA GLY A 29 14.46 6.16 -12.84
C GLY A 29 13.28 5.76 -11.96
N LYS A 30 12.62 4.64 -12.27
CA LYS A 30 11.45 4.12 -11.54
C LYS A 30 11.87 3.21 -10.40
N VAL A 31 11.11 3.24 -9.31
CA VAL A 31 11.19 2.33 -8.16
C VAL A 31 9.83 1.66 -7.92
N PRO A 32 9.76 0.48 -7.26
CA PRO A 32 10.87 -0.33 -6.75
C PRO A 32 11.59 -1.15 -7.85
N LEU A 33 12.82 -1.58 -7.55
CA LEU A 33 13.51 -2.66 -8.25
C LEU A 33 14.10 -3.65 -7.24
N VAL A 34 14.21 -4.91 -7.64
CA VAL A 34 14.90 -5.94 -6.87
C VAL A 34 15.85 -6.71 -7.79
N LYS A 35 17.05 -7.03 -7.29
CA LYS A 35 18.03 -7.87 -8.00
C LYS A 35 17.93 -9.31 -7.51
N PHE A 36 17.53 -10.24 -8.37
CA PHE A 36 17.57 -11.68 -8.12
C PHE A 36 18.65 -12.34 -8.97
N ASN A 37 19.62 -13.00 -8.35
CA ASN A 37 20.67 -13.78 -9.05
C ASN A 37 21.23 -13.01 -10.27
N GLU A 38 21.61 -11.76 -10.05
CA GLU A 38 22.13 -10.81 -11.06
C GLU A 38 21.13 -10.13 -12.01
N LYS A 39 19.89 -10.61 -12.09
CA LYS A 39 18.84 -10.00 -12.91
C LYS A 39 18.03 -8.97 -12.12
N TRP A 40 17.87 -7.78 -12.67
CA TRP A 40 16.98 -6.76 -12.14
C TRP A 40 15.53 -7.01 -12.57
N VAL A 41 14.62 -6.94 -11.61
CA VAL A 41 13.17 -7.02 -11.79
C VAL A 41 12.56 -5.71 -11.33
N LEU A 42 11.71 -5.13 -12.16
CA LEU A 42 10.98 -3.90 -11.93
C LEU A 42 9.49 -4.23 -11.73
N ASP A 43 8.71 -3.22 -11.33
CA ASP A 43 7.28 -3.31 -11.04
C ASP A 43 6.98 -4.15 -9.79
N SER A 44 6.28 -3.55 -8.82
CA SER A 44 6.00 -4.22 -7.55
C SER A 44 5.22 -5.51 -7.70
N ASN A 45 4.33 -5.63 -8.69
CA ASN A 45 3.54 -6.84 -8.92
C ASN A 45 4.41 -7.98 -9.47
N VAL A 46 5.30 -7.65 -10.41
CA VAL A 46 6.22 -8.64 -10.98
C VAL A 46 7.26 -9.06 -9.94
N ILE A 47 7.73 -8.12 -9.12
CA ILE A 47 8.63 -8.40 -7.99
C ILE A 47 7.97 -9.34 -6.98
N THR A 48 6.74 -9.06 -6.54
CA THR A 48 6.06 -9.91 -5.55
C THR A 48 5.74 -11.29 -6.10
N GLN A 49 5.36 -11.41 -7.37
CA GLN A 49 5.19 -12.70 -8.03
C GLN A 49 6.51 -13.48 -8.10
N SER A 50 7.60 -12.82 -8.53
CA SER A 50 8.93 -13.44 -8.59
C SER A 50 9.42 -13.91 -7.21
N LEU A 51 9.07 -13.16 -6.15
CA LEU A 51 9.35 -13.56 -4.77
C LEU A 51 8.55 -14.78 -4.33
N GLU A 52 7.27 -14.88 -4.69
CA GLU A 52 6.43 -16.04 -4.40
C GLU A 52 6.97 -17.29 -5.11
N GLU A 53 7.32 -17.18 -6.39
CA GLU A 53 7.89 -18.29 -7.17
C GLU A 53 9.24 -18.77 -6.61
N LYS A 54 10.11 -17.84 -6.20
CA LYS A 54 11.44 -18.16 -5.69
C LYS A 54 11.43 -18.64 -4.24
N TYR A 55 10.51 -18.12 -3.43
CA TYR A 55 10.39 -18.40 -2.00
C TYR A 55 8.93 -18.73 -1.68
N PRO A 56 8.46 -19.95 -1.99
CA PRO A 56 7.04 -20.29 -1.86
C PRO A 56 6.55 -20.32 -0.42
N GLU A 57 7.44 -20.51 0.56
CA GLU A 57 7.09 -20.61 1.98
C GLU A 57 7.57 -19.38 2.79
N PRO A 58 6.74 -18.84 3.70
CA PRO A 58 5.29 -19.08 3.81
C PRO A 58 4.52 -18.57 2.57
N PRO A 59 3.41 -19.21 2.19
CA PRO A 59 2.64 -18.82 1.02
C PRO A 59 1.94 -17.49 1.27
N LEU A 60 2.08 -16.56 0.32
CA LEU A 60 1.38 -15.28 0.33
C LEU A 60 0.41 -15.16 -0.85
N THR A 61 0.23 -16.23 -1.63
CA THR A 61 -0.70 -16.25 -2.76
C THR A 61 -2.11 -15.86 -2.33
N THR A 62 -2.72 -14.94 -3.09
CA THR A 62 -4.12 -14.54 -2.95
C THR A 62 -4.94 -15.27 -4.02
N PRO A 63 -6.09 -15.89 -3.66
CA PRO A 63 -7.00 -16.46 -4.64
C PRO A 63 -7.45 -15.41 -5.69
N PRO A 64 -7.52 -15.75 -6.99
CA PRO A 64 -7.83 -14.78 -8.06
C PRO A 64 -9.11 -13.97 -7.82
N GLU A 65 -10.14 -14.60 -7.27
CA GLU A 65 -11.43 -13.98 -6.96
C GLU A 65 -11.34 -12.92 -5.85
N LYS A 66 -10.29 -12.95 -5.03
CA LYS A 66 -10.03 -11.99 -3.95
C LYS A 66 -9.00 -10.93 -4.30
N ALA A 67 -8.29 -11.08 -5.42
CA ALA A 67 -7.17 -10.22 -5.80
C ALA A 67 -7.56 -8.74 -6.04
N SER A 68 -8.82 -8.48 -6.37
CA SER A 68 -9.34 -7.13 -6.66
C SER A 68 -10.05 -6.47 -5.47
N VAL A 69 -10.18 -7.16 -4.33
CA VAL A 69 -10.82 -6.63 -3.13
C VAL A 69 -10.07 -5.39 -2.65
N GLY A 70 -10.81 -4.28 -2.47
CA GLY A 70 -10.23 -2.98 -2.05
C GLY A 70 -9.39 -2.26 -3.12
N SER A 71 -9.31 -2.78 -4.36
CA SER A 71 -8.44 -2.23 -5.41
C SER A 71 -8.70 -0.76 -5.77
N LYS A 72 -9.95 -0.29 -5.63
CA LYS A 72 -10.36 1.09 -5.95
C LYS A 72 -10.10 2.09 -4.82
N ILE A 73 -9.87 1.64 -3.60
CA ILE A 73 -9.70 2.50 -2.41
C ILE A 73 -8.60 3.53 -2.65
N PHE A 74 -7.47 3.11 -3.22
CA PHE A 74 -6.36 4.04 -3.43
C PHE A 74 -6.72 5.13 -4.46
N SER A 75 -7.34 4.78 -5.58
CA SER A 75 -7.76 5.79 -6.57
C SER A 75 -8.80 6.77 -6.01
N THR A 76 -9.78 6.31 -5.23
CA THR A 76 -10.78 7.19 -4.62
C THR A 76 -10.19 8.06 -3.51
N PHE A 77 -9.26 7.50 -2.70
CA PHE A 77 -8.45 8.27 -1.77
C PHE A 77 -7.70 9.41 -2.46
N ILE A 78 -7.04 9.14 -3.60
CA ILE A 78 -6.30 10.18 -4.34
C ILE A 78 -7.24 11.24 -4.89
N GLY A 79 -8.40 10.84 -5.40
CA GLY A 79 -9.43 11.77 -5.85
C GLY A 79 -9.85 12.72 -4.74
N PHE A 80 -10.21 12.18 -3.57
CA PHE A 80 -10.64 12.97 -2.42
C PHE A 80 -9.52 13.85 -1.85
N LEU A 81 -8.31 13.31 -1.74
CA LEU A 81 -7.15 14.06 -1.24
C LEU A 81 -6.87 15.32 -2.10
N LYS A 82 -7.03 15.20 -3.43
CA LYS A 82 -6.79 16.30 -4.38
C LYS A 82 -7.97 17.25 -4.54
N SER A 83 -9.18 16.82 -4.21
CA SER A 83 -10.38 17.64 -4.31
C SER A 83 -10.21 18.97 -3.55
N LYS A 84 -10.71 20.06 -4.13
CA LYS A 84 -10.76 21.39 -3.50
C LYS A 84 -12.17 21.79 -3.08
N ASP A 85 -13.18 21.03 -3.51
CA ASP A 85 -14.59 21.31 -3.29
C ASP A 85 -15.18 20.21 -2.39
N GLN A 86 -15.74 20.59 -1.26
CA GLN A 86 -16.36 19.65 -0.31
C GLN A 86 -17.61 18.96 -0.91
N GLY A 87 -18.21 19.52 -1.97
CA GLY A 87 -19.44 19.01 -2.59
C GLY A 87 -19.25 18.15 -3.83
N ASP A 88 -18.02 17.89 -4.29
CA ASP A 88 -17.78 17.21 -5.58
C ASP A 88 -18.02 15.69 -5.58
N GLY A 89 -18.41 15.13 -4.42
CA GLY A 89 -18.74 13.72 -4.25
C GLY A 89 -17.54 12.78 -4.12
N THR A 90 -16.31 13.29 -4.14
CA THR A 90 -15.10 12.43 -4.01
C THR A 90 -14.98 11.78 -2.63
N GLU A 91 -15.38 12.48 -1.56
CA GLU A 91 -15.46 11.90 -0.22
C GLU A 91 -16.45 10.74 -0.16
N GLN A 92 -17.65 10.93 -0.72
CA GLN A 92 -18.68 9.90 -0.75
C GLN A 92 -18.24 8.69 -1.57
N ALA A 93 -17.51 8.90 -2.68
CA ALA A 93 -16.93 7.82 -3.46
C ALA A 93 -15.91 7.00 -2.65
N LEU A 94 -15.05 7.66 -1.86
CA LEU A 94 -14.15 6.96 -0.94
C LEU A 94 -14.93 6.20 0.13
N LEU A 95 -15.90 6.84 0.78
CA LEU A 95 -16.73 6.21 1.82
C LEU A 95 -17.48 4.98 1.31
N ASN A 96 -17.99 5.00 0.08
CA ASN A 96 -18.66 3.86 -0.52
C ASN A 96 -17.71 2.66 -0.71
N GLU A 97 -16.49 2.91 -1.21
CA GLU A 97 -15.47 1.87 -1.37
C GLU A 97 -15.00 1.32 -0.01
N LEU A 98 -14.81 2.19 0.99
CA LEU A 98 -14.45 1.76 2.35
C LEU A 98 -15.58 0.98 3.04
N SER A 99 -16.84 1.37 2.84
CA SER A 99 -18.00 0.64 3.37
C SER A 99 -18.12 -0.74 2.73
N THR A 100 -17.97 -0.82 1.41
CA THR A 100 -17.99 -2.11 0.67
C THR A 100 -16.87 -3.03 1.18
N PHE A 101 -15.69 -2.48 1.42
CA PHE A 101 -14.57 -3.25 1.94
C PHE A 101 -14.76 -3.66 3.41
N ASN A 102 -15.34 -2.79 4.24
CA ASN A 102 -15.73 -3.12 5.62
C ASN A 102 -16.71 -4.29 5.66
N ASP A 103 -17.74 -4.28 4.81
CA ASP A 103 -18.74 -5.35 4.75
C ASP A 103 -18.13 -6.66 4.25
N TYR A 104 -17.20 -6.60 3.29
CA TYR A 104 -16.40 -7.75 2.90
C TYR A 104 -15.61 -8.35 4.07
N LEU A 105 -14.92 -7.51 4.84
CA LEU A 105 -14.11 -7.93 5.99
C LEU A 105 -14.94 -8.51 7.13
N LYS A 106 -16.19 -8.06 7.31
CA LYS A 106 -17.11 -8.64 8.28
C LYS A 106 -17.35 -10.13 8.04
N GLU A 107 -17.42 -10.54 6.77
CA GLU A 107 -17.70 -11.93 6.38
C GLU A 107 -16.44 -12.76 6.15
N ASN A 108 -15.33 -12.11 5.74
CA ASN A 108 -14.14 -12.80 5.22
C ASN A 108 -12.85 -12.49 6.00
N GLY A 109 -12.89 -11.62 7.01
CA GLY A 109 -11.73 -11.20 7.80
C GLY A 109 -11.11 -12.30 8.66
N PRO A 110 -10.04 -12.00 9.42
CA PRO A 110 -9.50 -10.67 9.72
C PRO A 110 -8.58 -10.04 8.66
N PHE A 111 -8.10 -10.80 7.67
CA PHE A 111 -7.42 -10.31 6.46
C PHE A 111 -8.27 -10.59 5.23
N ILE A 112 -7.86 -10.13 4.04
CA ILE A 112 -8.66 -10.34 2.82
C ILE A 112 -8.84 -11.83 2.52
N ASN A 113 -7.83 -12.66 2.83
CA ASN A 113 -7.90 -14.09 2.65
C ASN A 113 -8.23 -14.87 3.95
N GLY A 114 -8.97 -14.27 4.88
CA GLY A 114 -9.32 -14.91 6.15
C GLY A 114 -8.22 -14.73 7.20
N GLU A 115 -7.80 -15.84 7.82
CA GLU A 115 -6.92 -15.81 9.00
C GLU A 115 -5.48 -15.36 8.71
N LYS A 116 -5.01 -15.55 7.47
CA LYS A 116 -3.61 -15.30 7.09
C LYS A 116 -3.49 -14.10 6.17
N ILE A 117 -2.43 -13.33 6.40
CA ILE A 117 -2.02 -12.26 5.49
C ILE A 117 -1.61 -12.83 4.13
N SER A 118 -1.89 -12.10 3.06
CA SER A 118 -1.55 -12.48 1.69
C SER A 118 -1.07 -11.28 0.86
N ALA A 119 -0.70 -11.50 -0.39
CA ALA A 119 -0.15 -10.51 -1.29
C ALA A 119 -1.09 -9.31 -1.49
N VAL A 120 -2.40 -9.52 -1.52
CA VAL A 120 -3.38 -8.42 -1.62
C VAL A 120 -3.36 -7.51 -0.39
N ASP A 121 -3.16 -8.07 0.81
CA ASP A 121 -3.03 -7.29 2.05
C ASP A 121 -1.73 -6.48 2.05
N LEU A 122 -0.63 -7.08 1.60
CA LEU A 122 0.67 -6.40 1.47
C LEU A 122 0.66 -5.31 0.39
N SER A 123 -0.22 -5.42 -0.60
CA SER A 123 -0.47 -4.38 -1.60
C SER A 123 -1.34 -3.25 -1.07
N LEU A 124 -2.36 -3.57 -0.26
CA LEU A 124 -3.35 -2.61 0.24
C LEU A 124 -2.91 -1.89 1.51
N GLY A 125 -2.18 -2.56 2.41
CA GLY A 125 -1.72 -2.01 3.69
C GLY A 125 -0.98 -0.67 3.55
N PRO A 126 0.08 -0.56 2.73
CA PRO A 126 0.78 0.70 2.51
C PRO A 126 -0.13 1.80 1.94
N LYS A 127 -1.09 1.46 1.08
CA LYS A 127 -2.06 2.41 0.51
C LYS A 127 -2.99 2.99 1.58
N LEU A 128 -3.51 2.14 2.47
CA LEU A 128 -4.34 2.56 3.61
C LEU A 128 -3.54 3.39 4.63
N HIS A 129 -2.26 3.08 4.81
CA HIS A 129 -1.38 3.85 5.69
C HIS A 129 -1.15 5.27 5.13
N HIS A 130 -0.87 5.39 3.83
CA HIS A 130 -0.81 6.68 3.15
C HIS A 130 -2.14 7.44 3.26
N MET A 131 -3.28 6.76 3.09
CA MET A 131 -4.61 7.35 3.24
C MET A 131 -4.80 7.92 4.65
N LYS A 132 -4.52 7.13 5.70
CA LYS A 132 -4.66 7.54 7.11
C LYS A 132 -3.87 8.81 7.41
N ILE A 133 -2.59 8.84 7.01
CA ILE A 133 -1.71 9.98 7.29
C ILE A 133 -2.10 11.21 6.46
N ALA A 134 -2.26 11.03 5.15
CA ALA A 134 -2.47 12.15 4.24
C ALA A 134 -3.84 12.80 4.43
N LEU A 135 -4.92 12.02 4.58
CA LEU A 135 -6.25 12.58 4.82
C LEU A 135 -6.34 13.20 6.22
N GLY A 136 -5.72 12.59 7.24
CA GLY A 136 -5.65 13.19 8.58
C GLY A 136 -4.94 14.55 8.56
N HIS A 137 -3.84 14.68 7.82
CA HIS A 137 -3.08 15.93 7.76
C HIS A 137 -3.73 17.00 6.87
N TYR A 138 -4.16 16.65 5.66
CA TYR A 138 -4.59 17.63 4.65
C TYR A 138 -6.10 17.92 4.65
N LYS A 139 -6.91 17.07 5.29
CA LYS A 139 -8.38 17.15 5.26
C LYS A 139 -9.00 17.08 6.66
N ASP A 140 -8.21 16.92 7.73
CA ASP A 140 -8.70 16.62 9.09
C ASP A 140 -9.68 15.44 9.10
N TRP A 141 -9.41 14.44 8.26
CA TRP A 141 -10.33 13.34 7.98
C TRP A 141 -9.78 12.02 8.50
N SER A 142 -10.66 11.21 9.07
CA SER A 142 -10.33 9.86 9.52
C SER A 142 -11.43 8.87 9.15
N VAL A 143 -11.08 7.58 9.10
CA VAL A 143 -12.05 6.50 8.83
C VAL A 143 -13.15 6.54 9.91
N PRO A 144 -14.44 6.59 9.53
CA PRO A 144 -15.54 6.63 10.49
C PRO A 144 -15.55 5.43 11.45
N ASP A 145 -15.97 5.65 12.70
CA ASP A 145 -16.08 4.59 13.72
C ASP A 145 -17.08 3.49 13.36
N SER A 146 -18.06 3.79 12.50
CA SER A 146 -19.01 2.81 11.98
C SER A 146 -18.34 1.72 11.15
N LEU A 147 -17.16 1.98 10.57
CA LEU A 147 -16.39 1.02 9.77
C LEU A 147 -15.43 0.20 10.64
N SER A 148 -15.98 -0.45 11.66
CA SER A 148 -15.21 -1.15 12.70
C SER A 148 -14.36 -2.33 12.20
N PHE A 149 -14.83 -3.09 11.20
CA PHE A 149 -14.06 -4.20 10.63
C PHE A 149 -12.87 -3.68 9.80
N LEU A 150 -13.07 -2.58 9.07
CA LEU A 150 -11.97 -1.89 8.39
C LEU A 150 -10.93 -1.35 9.40
N LYS A 151 -11.37 -0.71 10.50
CA LYS A 151 -10.44 -0.23 11.53
C LYS A 151 -9.64 -1.37 12.14
N SER A 152 -10.31 -2.47 12.49
CA SER A 152 -9.67 -3.68 13.00
C SER A 152 -8.68 -4.28 11.98
N TYR A 153 -9.03 -4.30 10.69
CA TYR A 153 -8.13 -4.72 9.61
C TYR A 153 -6.88 -3.84 9.54
N MET A 154 -7.05 -2.51 9.55
CA MET A 154 -5.95 -1.56 9.53
C MET A 154 -5.03 -1.76 10.75
N GLU A 155 -5.58 -1.95 11.94
CA GLU A 155 -4.83 -2.24 13.16
C GLU A 155 -4.07 -3.57 13.05
N ASN A 156 -4.72 -4.64 12.57
CA ASN A 156 -4.10 -5.95 12.37
C ASN A 156 -2.95 -5.91 11.36
N VAL A 157 -3.06 -5.10 10.30
CA VAL A 157 -2.00 -4.94 9.29
C VAL A 157 -0.87 -4.05 9.83
N PHE A 158 -1.19 -2.90 10.43
CA PHE A 158 -0.18 -1.92 10.86
C PHE A 158 0.61 -2.36 12.09
N SER A 159 0.03 -3.21 12.94
CA SER A 159 0.71 -3.77 14.12
C SER A 159 1.67 -4.91 13.79
N ARG A 160 1.70 -5.40 12.54
CA ARG A 160 2.66 -6.44 12.14
C ARG A 160 4.08 -5.92 12.24
N GLU A 161 4.98 -6.78 12.68
CA GLU A 161 6.41 -6.46 12.77
C GLU A 161 6.97 -6.05 11.40
N SER A 162 6.60 -6.77 10.35
CA SER A 162 6.98 -6.48 8.95
C SER A 162 6.56 -5.07 8.51
N PHE A 163 5.34 -4.67 8.84
CA PHE A 163 4.82 -3.34 8.54
C PHE A 163 5.54 -2.28 9.36
N SER A 164 5.69 -2.51 10.67
CA SER A 164 6.36 -1.58 11.59
C SER A 164 7.80 -1.28 11.18
N LYS A 165 8.54 -2.29 10.66
CA LYS A 165 9.90 -2.15 10.15
C LYS A 165 10.01 -1.39 8.83
N THR A 166 8.94 -1.36 8.03
CA THR A 166 9.01 -0.91 6.62
C THR A 166 8.15 0.31 6.30
N GLN A 167 7.27 0.73 7.22
CA GLN A 167 6.42 1.90 7.04
C GLN A 167 7.26 3.18 6.89
N ALA A 168 6.81 4.08 6.02
CA ALA A 168 7.37 5.42 5.91
C ALA A 168 6.97 6.26 7.14
N GLN A 169 7.82 7.21 7.52
CA GLN A 169 7.48 8.15 8.58
C GLN A 169 6.36 9.08 8.12
N ALA A 170 5.54 9.55 9.07
CA ALA A 170 4.39 10.38 8.76
C ALA A 170 4.80 11.67 8.04
N GLU A 171 5.91 12.27 8.46
CA GLU A 171 6.47 13.49 7.90
C GLU A 171 6.89 13.30 6.44
N ASP A 172 7.49 12.16 6.11
CA ASP A 172 7.90 11.82 4.74
C ASP A 172 6.69 11.57 3.83
N VAL A 173 5.66 10.88 4.34
CA VAL A 173 4.40 10.67 3.62
C VAL A 173 3.74 12.02 3.34
N ILE A 174 3.63 12.90 4.35
CA ILE A 174 3.07 14.24 4.21
C ILE A 174 3.87 15.04 3.17
N ALA A 175 5.20 15.07 3.28
CA ALA A 175 6.06 15.80 2.36
C ALA A 175 5.94 15.26 0.91
N GLY A 176 5.88 13.95 0.73
CA GLY A 176 5.71 13.31 -0.58
C GLY A 176 4.37 13.59 -1.25
N TRP A 177 3.30 13.79 -0.48
CA TRP A 177 1.98 14.18 -1.00
C TRP A 177 1.86 15.68 -1.29
N ARG A 178 2.62 16.54 -0.59
CA ARG A 178 2.48 18.00 -0.66
C ARG A 178 2.41 18.56 -2.09
N PRO A 179 3.31 18.23 -3.03
CA PRO A 179 3.26 18.80 -4.38
C PRO A 179 2.01 18.37 -5.16
N LYS A 180 1.44 17.20 -4.84
CA LYS A 180 0.25 16.67 -5.52
C LYS A 180 -1.06 17.26 -4.99
N VAL A 181 -1.03 17.75 -3.75
CA VAL A 181 -2.16 18.41 -3.09
C VAL A 181 -2.14 19.90 -3.38
N MET A 182 -0.96 20.53 -3.44
CA MET A 182 -0.81 21.98 -3.63
C MET A 182 -0.76 22.42 -5.10
N ALA A 183 -0.58 21.47 -6.03
CA ALA A 183 -0.77 21.72 -7.47
C ALA A 183 -2.25 21.86 -7.82
#